data_AF-A0A5A5TE22-F1
#
_entry.id   AF-A0A5A5TE22-F1
#
_cell.length_a   1.000
_cell.length_b   1.000
_cell.length_c   1.000
_cell.angle_alpha   90.00
_cell.angle_beta   90.00
_cell.angle_gamma   90.00
#
_symmetry.space_group_name_H-M   'P 1'
#
loop_
_entity.id
_entity.type
_entity.pdbx_description
1 polymer ?
#
loop_
_entity_poly.entity_id
_entity_poly.type
_entity_poly.pdbx_seq_one_letter_code
_entity_poly.pdbx_strand_id
1 'polypeptide(L)'
;MENNQATIKWSDLYKLNVVVPSEGKSLGTVEDFFVKEGSNAVYALCVRTRLHGDLSLPVTGIIAVEKGRVTIRSAQMLAKALPPLVRAQQLLTRTVVNEKGSELGTIKDVVVHVDPPTAMRVAGFEMLRGSTTRSIAGVIVSHYDDETNSVVIYDQSAKKLR
;
A
#
# COMPACT_ATOMS: atom_id res chain seq x y z
N MET A 1 9.46 24.31 -5.05
CA MET A 1 8.30 23.93 -4.23
C MET A 1 8.19 22.42 -4.31
N GLU A 2 8.77 21.70 -3.35
CA GLU A 2 8.60 20.26 -3.23
C GLU A 2 7.17 20.00 -2.78
N ASN A 3 6.37 19.40 -3.65
CA ASN A 3 5.04 18.93 -3.30
C ASN A 3 5.23 17.65 -2.48
N ASN A 4 5.54 17.79 -1.19
CA ASN A 4 5.77 16.67 -0.28
C ASN A 4 4.41 16.00 0.00
N GLN A 5 4.02 15.08 -0.88
CA GLN A 5 2.73 14.43 -0.82
C GLN A 5 2.78 13.38 0.30
N ALA A 6 2.28 13.72 1.49
CA ALA A 6 2.34 12.83 2.65
C ALA A 6 1.58 11.50 2.47
N THR A 7 0.66 11.45 1.50
CA THR A 7 -0.11 10.26 1.12
C THR A 7 -0.17 10.07 -0.39
N ILE A 8 -0.12 8.83 -0.85
CA ILE A 8 -0.30 8.42 -2.25
C ILE A 8 -1.34 7.29 -2.33
N LYS A 9 -2.09 7.20 -3.44
CA LYS A 9 -2.91 6.03 -3.72
C LYS A 9 -2.04 4.89 -4.21
N TRP A 10 -2.46 3.65 -3.96
CA TRP A 10 -1.79 2.48 -4.50
C TRP A 10 -1.79 2.53 -6.04
N SER A 11 -2.89 2.92 -6.66
CA SER A 11 -2.96 3.10 -8.12
C SER A 11 -1.92 4.10 -8.68
N ASP A 12 -1.57 5.13 -7.92
CA ASP A 12 -0.55 6.13 -8.31
C ASP A 12 0.88 5.66 -7.99
N LEU A 13 1.05 4.79 -6.99
CA LEU A 13 2.33 4.17 -6.63
C LEU A 13 2.68 2.99 -7.55
N TYR A 14 1.65 2.31 -8.09
CA TYR A 14 1.80 1.22 -9.03
C TYR A 14 2.52 1.68 -10.30
N LYS A 15 3.48 0.87 -10.75
CA LYS A 15 4.37 1.14 -11.88
C LYS A 15 5.30 2.35 -11.76
N LEU A 16 5.42 2.99 -10.59
CA LEU A 16 6.43 4.03 -10.41
C LEU A 16 7.84 3.47 -10.60
N ASN A 17 8.71 4.25 -11.24
CA ASN A 17 10.10 3.86 -11.46
C ASN A 17 10.89 3.88 -10.16
N VAL A 18 11.66 2.84 -9.88
CA VAL A 18 12.63 2.83 -8.79
C VAL A 18 13.99 3.25 -9.33
N VAL A 19 14.57 4.33 -8.80
CA VAL A 19 15.77 4.96 -9.35
C VAL A 19 16.87 5.16 -8.31
N VAL A 20 18.11 5.12 -8.77
CA VAL A 20 19.30 5.57 -8.03
C VAL A 20 19.81 6.83 -8.71
N PRO A 21 19.66 8.03 -8.12
CA PRO A 21 19.95 9.30 -8.79
C PRO A 21 21.39 9.40 -9.29
N SER A 22 22.35 8.89 -8.51
CA SER A 22 23.77 8.89 -8.87
C SER A 22 24.11 8.00 -10.07
N GLU A 23 23.28 7.01 -10.39
CA GLU A 23 23.50 6.09 -11.51
C GLU A 23 22.72 6.50 -12.77
N GLY A 24 21.79 7.45 -12.65
CA GLY A 24 20.96 7.93 -13.76
C GLY A 24 20.08 6.85 -14.41
N LYS A 25 19.84 5.72 -13.72
CA LYS A 25 19.14 4.54 -14.26
C LYS A 25 17.97 4.13 -13.38
N SER A 26 16.93 3.62 -14.05
CA SER A 26 15.82 2.91 -13.41
C SER A 26 16.19 1.45 -13.20
N LEU A 27 15.99 0.95 -11.98
CA LEU A 27 16.23 -0.43 -11.58
C LEU A 27 15.03 -1.34 -11.88
N GLY A 28 13.83 -0.76 -12.00
CA GLY A 28 12.59 -1.48 -12.15
C GLY A 28 11.36 -0.62 -11.86
N THR A 29 10.21 -1.25 -11.76
CA THR A 29 8.93 -0.61 -11.44
C THR A 29 8.28 -1.24 -10.22
N VAL A 30 7.57 -0.43 -9.42
CA VAL A 30 6.77 -0.95 -8.30
C VAL A 30 5.60 -1.79 -8.83
N GLU A 31 5.48 -3.03 -8.36
CA GLU A 31 4.38 -3.94 -8.71
C GLU A 31 3.40 -4.19 -7.57
N ASP A 32 3.87 -4.08 -6.33
CA ASP A 32 3.06 -4.31 -5.13
C ASP A 32 3.71 -3.68 -3.90
N PHE A 33 3.08 -3.81 -2.74
CA PHE A 33 3.75 -3.62 -1.44
C PHE A 33 3.30 -4.65 -0.42
N PHE A 34 4.17 -4.91 0.56
CA PHE A 34 3.97 -5.89 1.62
C PHE A 34 3.51 -5.19 2.90
N VAL A 35 2.38 -5.60 3.44
CA VAL A 35 1.79 -5.02 4.67
C VAL A 35 1.98 -5.98 5.84
N LYS A 36 2.38 -5.42 6.98
CA LYS A 36 2.35 -6.13 8.25
C LYS A 36 0.99 -5.96 8.92
N GLU A 37 0.25 -7.05 9.00
CA GLU A 37 -1.04 -7.12 9.69
C GLU A 37 -0.96 -6.60 11.13
N GLY A 38 -2.08 -6.08 11.62
CA GLY A 38 -2.21 -5.47 12.96
C GLY A 38 -1.56 -4.09 13.11
N SER A 39 -0.51 -3.78 12.34
CA SER A 39 0.19 -2.49 12.42
C SER A 39 -0.09 -1.54 11.24
N ASN A 40 -0.68 -2.06 10.15
CA ASN A 40 -0.82 -1.36 8.87
C ASN A 40 0.52 -0.83 8.31
N ALA A 41 1.66 -1.27 8.85
CA ALA A 41 2.97 -0.85 8.38
C ALA A 41 3.26 -1.46 7.02
N VAL A 42 3.75 -0.66 6.08
CA VAL A 42 4.30 -1.16 4.82
C VAL A 42 5.74 -1.57 5.10
N TYR A 43 6.04 -2.86 4.94
CA TYR A 43 7.35 -3.42 5.21
C TYR A 43 8.33 -3.18 4.05
N ALA A 44 7.86 -3.44 2.83
CA ALA A 44 8.65 -3.32 1.62
C ALA A 44 7.75 -3.06 0.41
N LEU A 45 8.32 -2.47 -0.65
CA LEU A 45 7.73 -2.48 -1.99
C LEU A 45 8.18 -3.74 -2.74
N CYS A 46 7.33 -4.30 -3.58
CA CYS A 46 7.71 -5.29 -4.59
C CYS A 46 8.12 -4.56 -5.87
N VAL A 47 9.32 -4.80 -6.36
CA VAL A 47 9.92 -4.12 -7.51
C VAL A 47 10.20 -5.14 -8.60
N ARG A 48 9.52 -5.03 -9.74
CA ARG A 48 9.83 -5.81 -10.94
C ARG A 48 11.04 -5.21 -11.64
N THR A 49 12.14 -5.93 -11.60
CA THR A 49 13.34 -5.63 -12.37
C THR A 49 13.30 -6.34 -13.73
N ARG A 50 14.07 -5.82 -14.69
CA ARG A 50 14.15 -6.42 -16.04
C ARG A 50 14.88 -7.77 -16.05
N LEU A 51 15.89 -7.93 -15.22
CA LEU A 51 16.81 -9.09 -15.28
C LEU A 51 16.56 -10.13 -14.19
N HIS A 52 16.04 -9.73 -13.03
CA HIS A 52 15.96 -10.59 -11.85
C HIS A 52 14.53 -10.87 -11.38
N GLY A 53 13.52 -10.44 -12.16
CA GLY A 53 12.12 -10.58 -11.79
C GLY A 53 11.76 -9.68 -10.61
N ASP A 54 10.90 -10.17 -9.72
CA ASP A 54 10.47 -9.44 -8.52
C ASP A 54 11.53 -9.47 -7.43
N LEU A 55 11.90 -8.28 -6.95
CA LEU A 55 12.75 -8.07 -5.78
C LEU A 55 11.97 -7.27 -4.72
N SER A 56 12.31 -7.44 -3.46
CA SER A 56 11.78 -6.62 -2.38
C SER A 56 12.67 -5.40 -2.14
N LEU A 57 12.04 -4.25 -1.92
CA LEU A 57 12.68 -3.01 -1.50
C LEU A 57 12.16 -2.65 -0.10
N PRO A 58 12.90 -2.94 0.98
CA PRO A 58 12.53 -2.50 2.32
C PRO A 58 12.33 -0.99 2.37
N VAL A 59 11.28 -0.53 3.06
CA VAL A 59 10.97 0.91 3.14
C VAL A 59 12.10 1.73 3.76
N THR A 60 12.91 1.10 4.61
CA THR A 60 14.13 1.69 5.20
C THR A 60 15.20 2.07 4.18
N GLY A 61 15.13 1.54 2.95
CA GLY A 61 16.01 1.91 1.84
C GLY A 61 15.50 3.02 0.93
N ILE A 62 14.28 3.51 1.17
CA ILE A 62 13.65 4.56 0.38
C ILE A 62 14.08 5.93 0.91
N ILE A 63 14.57 6.79 0.02
CA ILE A 63 14.91 8.18 0.31
C ILE A 63 13.70 9.08 0.14
N ALA A 64 12.96 8.88 -0.95
CA ALA A 64 11.82 9.71 -1.33
C ALA A 64 10.83 8.93 -2.19
N VAL A 65 9.55 9.25 -2.05
CA VAL A 65 8.49 8.84 -2.97
C VAL A 65 7.91 10.11 -3.58
N GLU A 66 8.14 10.30 -4.87
CA GLU A 66 7.76 11.51 -5.60
C GLU A 66 6.82 11.15 -6.75
N LYS A 67 6.18 12.17 -7.35
CA LYS A 67 5.38 11.96 -8.55
C LYS A 67 6.25 11.37 -9.67
N GLY A 68 5.97 10.11 -10.03
CA GLY A 68 6.64 9.42 -11.13
C GLY A 68 7.86 8.55 -10.74
N ARG A 69 8.34 8.60 -9.49
CA ARG A 69 9.52 7.82 -9.07
C ARG A 69 9.59 7.51 -7.57
N VAL A 70 10.26 6.42 -7.24
CA VAL A 70 10.75 6.07 -5.91
C VAL A 70 12.28 6.13 -5.94
N THR A 71 12.87 6.96 -5.08
CA THR A 71 14.32 7.16 -5.02
C THR A 71 14.92 6.32 -3.91
N ILE A 72 15.99 5.58 -4.20
CA ILE A 72 16.73 4.77 -3.22
C ILE A 72 18.22 5.14 -3.22
N ARG A 73 18.94 4.76 -2.15
CA ARG A 73 20.39 5.06 -2.01
C ARG A 73 21.25 4.29 -3.01
N SER A 74 20.94 3.02 -3.23
CA SER A 74 21.72 2.16 -4.11
C SER A 74 20.96 0.89 -4.49
N ALA A 75 21.39 0.21 -5.56
CA ALA A 75 20.75 -1.03 -6.02
C ALA A 75 20.84 -2.19 -5.01
N GLN A 76 21.82 -2.18 -4.11
CA GLN A 76 21.97 -3.20 -3.06
C GLN A 76 20.84 -3.20 -2.03
N MET A 77 20.00 -2.16 -2.00
CA MET A 77 18.78 -2.15 -1.18
C MET A 77 17.71 -3.13 -1.68
N LEU A 78 17.82 -3.62 -2.92
CA LEU A 78 16.91 -4.63 -3.46
C LEU A 78 17.34 -6.03 -3.01
N ALA A 79 16.41 -6.78 -2.43
CA ALA A 79 16.62 -8.15 -1.98
C ALA A 79 15.82 -9.16 -2.81
N LYS A 80 16.41 -10.31 -3.09
CA LYS A 80 15.72 -11.41 -3.80
C LYS A 80 14.65 -12.10 -2.97
N ALA A 81 14.75 -12.03 -1.64
CA ALA A 81 13.77 -12.61 -0.75
C ALA A 81 12.52 -11.73 -0.70
N LEU A 82 11.37 -12.30 -1.11
CA LEU A 82 10.09 -11.65 -0.95
C LEU A 82 9.53 -11.97 0.45
N PRO A 83 9.11 -10.95 1.24
CA PRO A 83 8.49 -11.18 2.53
C PRO A 83 7.23 -12.06 2.41
N PRO A 84 7.01 -13.03 3.31
CA PRO A 84 5.78 -13.81 3.38
C PRO A 84 4.67 -13.00 4.07
N LEU A 85 4.37 -11.82 3.54
CA LEU A 85 3.41 -10.86 4.08
C LEU A 85 2.29 -10.60 3.07
N VAL A 86 1.15 -10.11 3.57
CA VAL A 86 0.00 -9.73 2.74
C VAL A 86 0.42 -8.66 1.73
N ARG A 87 -0.02 -8.84 0.50
CA ARG A 87 0.22 -7.90 -0.59
C ARG A 87 -0.93 -6.92 -0.76
N ALA A 88 -0.65 -5.71 -1.21
CA ALA A 88 -1.67 -4.69 -1.46
C ALA A 88 -2.73 -5.17 -2.45
N GLN A 89 -2.32 -5.90 -3.49
CA GLN A 89 -3.26 -6.47 -4.46
C GLN A 89 -4.28 -7.41 -3.83
N GLN A 90 -3.92 -8.10 -2.73
CA GLN A 90 -4.86 -8.94 -2.00
C GLN A 90 -5.85 -8.14 -1.15
N LEU A 91 -5.58 -6.85 -0.90
CA LEU A 91 -6.51 -5.94 -0.20
C LEU A 91 -7.50 -5.31 -1.18
N LEU A 92 -7.10 -5.14 -2.45
CA LEU A 92 -8.02 -4.74 -3.50
C LEU A 92 -9.12 -5.79 -3.63
N THR A 93 -10.34 -5.34 -3.95
CA THR A 93 -11.56 -6.16 -4.08
C THR A 93 -12.06 -6.88 -2.81
N ARG A 94 -11.39 -6.73 -1.66
CA ARG A 94 -11.95 -7.22 -0.39
C ARG A 94 -13.24 -6.50 -0.04
N THR A 95 -14.19 -7.25 0.48
CA THR A 95 -15.44 -6.70 1.01
C THR A 95 -15.17 -6.03 2.34
N VAL A 96 -15.67 -4.81 2.52
CA VAL A 96 -15.65 -4.13 3.81
C VAL A 96 -16.91 -4.51 4.58
N VAL A 97 -16.73 -5.09 5.75
CA VAL A 97 -17.82 -5.52 6.63
C VAL A 97 -17.67 -4.88 8.01
N ASN A 98 -18.76 -4.78 8.76
CA ASN A 98 -18.68 -4.50 10.19
C ASN A 98 -18.44 -5.78 11.01
N GLU A 99 -18.27 -5.66 12.32
CA GLU A 99 -18.03 -6.80 13.24
C GLU A 99 -19.19 -7.81 13.28
N LYS A 100 -20.37 -7.44 12.76
CA LYS A 100 -21.55 -8.31 12.64
C LYS A 100 -21.67 -8.98 11.26
N GLY A 101 -20.68 -8.81 10.38
CA GLY A 101 -20.68 -9.35 9.02
C GLY A 101 -21.62 -8.63 8.04
N SER A 102 -22.15 -7.45 8.39
CA SER A 102 -22.93 -6.64 7.47
C SER A 102 -22.00 -5.95 6.46
N GLU A 103 -22.21 -6.21 5.18
CA GLU A 103 -21.48 -5.60 4.08
C GLU A 103 -21.75 -4.08 3.98
N LEU A 104 -20.66 -3.32 3.75
CA LEU A 104 -20.67 -1.87 3.62
C LEU A 104 -20.20 -1.42 2.22
N GLY A 105 -19.44 -2.25 1.52
CA GLY A 105 -18.90 -1.98 0.18
C GLY A 105 -17.66 -2.80 -0.11
N THR A 106 -16.91 -2.41 -1.14
CA THR A 106 -15.72 -3.14 -1.62
C THR A 106 -14.53 -2.21 -1.76
N ILE A 107 -13.33 -2.65 -1.36
CA ILE A 107 -12.10 -1.87 -1.53
C ILE A 107 -11.78 -1.71 -3.01
N LYS A 108 -11.67 -0.45 -3.42
CA LYS A 108 -11.26 -0.01 -4.76
C LYS A 108 -9.79 0.37 -4.81
N ASP A 109 -9.29 1.04 -3.78
CA ASP A 109 -7.91 1.53 -3.72
C ASP A 109 -7.41 1.59 -2.28
N VAL A 110 -6.09 1.60 -2.11
CA VAL A 110 -5.43 1.73 -0.82
C VAL A 110 -4.71 3.07 -0.77
N VAL A 111 -4.90 3.83 0.30
CA VAL A 111 -4.17 5.07 0.54
C VAL A 111 -3.00 4.77 1.46
N VAL A 112 -1.79 5.17 1.05
CA VAL A 112 -0.54 4.90 1.75
C VAL A 112 0.09 6.21 2.20
N HIS A 113 0.42 6.32 3.48
CA HIS A 113 1.31 7.36 3.98
C HIS A 113 2.74 7.06 3.54
N VAL A 114 3.37 8.02 2.86
CA VAL A 114 4.73 7.89 2.31
C VAL A 114 5.74 8.87 2.90
N ASP A 115 5.30 9.71 3.83
CA ASP A 115 6.18 10.64 4.57
C ASP A 115 6.10 10.34 6.08
N PRO A 116 7.21 9.96 6.74
CA PRO A 116 8.54 9.75 6.17
C PRO A 116 8.63 8.45 5.34
N PRO A 117 9.41 8.41 4.25
CA PRO A 117 9.52 7.23 3.38
C PRO A 117 10.03 5.97 4.07
N THR A 118 10.77 6.11 5.16
CA THR A 118 11.29 4.99 5.96
C THR A 118 10.26 4.38 6.90
N ALA A 119 9.07 4.97 7.06
CA ALA A 119 8.02 4.50 7.96
C ALA A 119 6.63 4.55 7.30
N MET A 120 6.56 4.04 6.07
CA MET A 120 5.32 3.94 5.29
C MET A 120 4.26 3.09 5.99
N ARG A 121 2.99 3.46 5.82
CA ARG A 121 1.85 2.72 6.39
C ARG A 121 0.58 2.91 5.57
N VAL A 122 -0.34 1.96 5.62
CA VAL A 122 -1.69 2.12 5.07
C VAL A 122 -2.42 3.20 5.89
N ALA A 123 -2.72 4.32 5.23
CA ALA A 123 -3.48 5.43 5.78
C ALA A 123 -4.98 5.13 5.82
N GLY A 124 -5.46 4.33 4.87
CA GLY A 124 -6.86 4.04 4.68
C GLY A 124 -7.15 3.43 3.32
N PHE A 125 -8.43 3.44 2.94
CA PHE A 125 -8.96 2.79 1.75
C PHE A 125 -9.96 3.69 1.05
N GLU A 126 -10.02 3.59 -0.27
CA GLU A 126 -11.20 4.00 -1.04
C GLU A 126 -12.11 2.80 -1.23
N MET A 127 -13.35 2.92 -0.78
CA MET A 127 -14.36 1.88 -0.85
C MET A 127 -15.47 2.29 -1.84
N LEU A 128 -15.86 1.37 -2.71
CA LEU A 128 -17.06 1.48 -3.54
C LEU A 128 -18.28 1.00 -2.78
N ARG A 129 -19.36 1.78 -2.84
CA ARG A 129 -20.70 1.41 -2.37
C ARG A 129 -21.71 1.84 -3.42
N GLY A 130 -22.24 0.88 -4.17
CA GLY A 130 -23.01 1.16 -5.38
C GLY A 130 -22.16 1.96 -6.38
N SER A 131 -22.65 3.13 -6.79
CA SER A 131 -21.93 4.07 -7.69
C SER A 131 -21.06 5.10 -6.95
N THR A 132 -21.05 5.11 -5.61
CA THR A 132 -20.33 6.11 -4.81
C THR A 132 -19.00 5.56 -4.29
N THR A 133 -17.99 6.42 -4.21
CA THR A 133 -16.71 6.12 -3.53
C THR A 133 -16.68 6.84 -2.18
N ARG A 134 -16.30 6.12 -1.10
CA ARG A 134 -16.10 6.67 0.24
C ARG A 134 -14.70 6.34 0.75
N SER A 135 -14.09 7.27 1.46
CA SER A 135 -12.80 7.04 2.12
C SER A 135 -13.00 6.47 3.53
N ILE A 136 -12.18 5.49 3.88
CA ILE A 136 -12.18 4.81 5.18
C ILE A 136 -10.78 4.93 5.76
N ALA A 137 -10.65 5.39 6.99
CA ALA A 137 -9.34 5.48 7.65
C ALA A 137 -8.80 4.09 8.03
N GLY A 138 -7.49 3.87 7.96
CA GLY A 138 -6.88 2.59 8.33
C GLY A 138 -7.03 2.26 9.82
N VAL A 139 -7.16 3.29 10.67
CA VAL A 139 -7.32 3.14 12.13
C VAL A 139 -8.66 2.52 12.55
N ILE A 140 -9.66 2.51 11.66
CA ILE A 140 -10.97 1.92 11.97
C ILE A 140 -11.08 0.45 11.54
N VAL A 141 -10.06 -0.10 10.88
CA VAL A 141 -9.94 -1.53 10.60
C VAL A 141 -9.58 -2.26 11.90
N SER A 142 -10.40 -3.25 12.28
CA SER A 142 -10.11 -4.09 13.43
C SER A 142 -9.19 -5.25 13.06
N HIS A 143 -9.44 -5.92 11.93
CA HIS A 143 -8.58 -6.96 11.37
C HIS A 143 -8.92 -7.22 9.88
N TYR A 144 -8.05 -8.01 9.25
CA TYR A 144 -8.27 -8.58 7.93
C TYR A 144 -8.69 -10.03 8.13
N ASP A 145 -9.77 -10.46 7.50
CA ASP A 145 -10.25 -11.85 7.55
C ASP A 145 -10.00 -12.48 6.18
N ASP A 146 -9.04 -13.40 6.14
CA ASP A 146 -8.63 -14.10 4.93
C ASP A 146 -9.60 -15.23 4.55
N GLU A 147 -10.34 -15.81 5.51
CA GLU A 147 -11.31 -16.87 5.24
C GLU A 147 -12.51 -16.31 4.47
N THR A 148 -12.96 -15.11 4.85
CA THR A 148 -14.07 -14.42 4.18
C THR A 148 -13.64 -13.40 3.13
N ASN A 149 -12.32 -13.25 2.91
CA ASN A 149 -11.72 -12.24 2.04
C ASN A 149 -12.25 -10.82 2.32
N SER A 150 -12.33 -10.45 3.59
CA SER A 150 -12.95 -9.22 4.05
C SER A 150 -12.01 -8.34 4.88
N VAL A 151 -12.34 -7.05 4.95
CA VAL A 151 -11.75 -6.09 5.88
C VAL A 151 -12.82 -5.72 6.90
N VAL A 152 -12.58 -6.08 8.15
CA VAL A 152 -13.55 -5.86 9.23
C VAL A 152 -13.26 -4.52 9.89
N ILE A 153 -14.27 -3.67 10.00
CA ILE A 153 -14.17 -2.38 10.69
C ILE A 153 -15.04 -2.35 11.96
N TYR A 154 -14.63 -1.52 12.93
CA TYR A 154 -15.38 -1.36 14.18
C TYR A 154 -16.83 -0.90 13.96
N ASP A 155 -17.79 -1.48 14.69
CA ASP A 155 -19.22 -1.19 14.55
C ASP A 155 -19.58 0.30 14.70
N GLN A 156 -18.89 1.00 15.61
CA GLN A 156 -19.06 2.44 15.82
C GLN A 156 -18.73 3.28 14.59
N SER A 157 -17.76 2.84 13.79
CA SER A 157 -17.33 3.49 12.56
C SER A 157 -18.25 3.12 11.41
N ALA A 158 -18.69 1.86 11.35
CA ALA A 158 -19.65 1.37 10.35
C ALA A 158 -20.97 2.17 10.35
N LYS A 159 -21.47 2.57 11.52
CA LYS A 159 -22.68 3.40 11.64
C LYS A 159 -22.58 4.73 10.89
N LYS A 160 -21.38 5.33 10.81
CA LYS A 160 -21.14 6.59 10.09
C LYS A 160 -21.01 6.40 8.58
N LEU A 161 -20.83 5.15 8.13
CA LEU A 161 -20.67 4.79 6.72
C LEU A 161 -21.97 4.29 6.06
N ARG A 162 -23.02 4.04 6.85
CA ARG A 162 -24.37 3.72 6.37
C ARG A 162 -25.04 4.94 5.75
#